data_AF-A0A671TVJ3-F1
#
_entry.id   AF-A0A671TVJ3-F1
#
_cell.length_a   1.000
_cell.length_b   1.000
_cell.length_c   1.000
_cell.angle_alpha   90.00
_cell.angle_beta   90.00
_cell.angle_gamma   90.00
#
_symmetry.space_group_name_H-M   'P 1'
#
loop_
_entity.id
_entity.type
_entity.pdbx_description
1 polymer ?
#
loop_
_entity_poly.entity_id
_entity_poly.type
_entity_poly.pdbx_seq_one_letter_code
_entity_poly.pdbx_strand_id
1 'polypeptide(L)'
;MFPSLSRDKQSALQFVKNFKPHVEGQQIRILLHGPVGAGKSSFINSVQSVLHGRIYTQVLADNTSGSSFTKKYTTYKIPKEDPQSFYPFVFNDIMGLEPIKGVHVDDINLALKGRVMDGYRFNPESKMSEKDPFYNSSPADNDKVHVLVCVIPASTVSQMDDKTVQKIRDIRMEASALDIPQVAIVTKIDEICPEITDNLQNVYKVKYMKEKMEQFSAEVGIPMKSIFPVKNYHDEINLDSDIDSLILSALQHILTVGDDHVNFKKTQSGC
;
A
#
# COMPACT_ATOMS: atom_id res chain seq x y z
N MET A 1 10.85 -22.24 -3.13
CA MET A 1 11.88 -21.25 -3.52
C MET A 1 11.48 -19.92 -2.88
N PHE A 2 12.41 -19.17 -2.25
CA PHE A 2 12.06 -17.83 -1.78
C PHE A 2 11.91 -16.91 -2.99
N PRO A 3 10.94 -15.97 -3.03
CA PRO A 3 10.87 -15.02 -4.12
C PRO A 3 12.22 -14.31 -4.29
N SER A 4 12.75 -14.26 -5.50
CA SER A 4 13.98 -13.52 -5.81
C SER A 4 13.60 -12.18 -6.42
N LEU A 5 14.03 -11.07 -5.81
CA LEU A 5 13.86 -9.75 -6.40
C LEU A 5 14.84 -9.54 -7.55
N SER A 6 14.38 -9.00 -8.68
CA SER A 6 15.27 -8.34 -9.62
C SER A 6 15.82 -7.09 -8.94
N ARG A 7 17.14 -7.01 -8.76
CA ARG A 7 17.81 -5.85 -8.13
C ARG A 7 18.13 -4.73 -9.12
N ASP A 8 17.53 -4.77 -10.30
CA ASP A 8 17.73 -3.74 -11.31
C ASP A 8 16.92 -2.49 -10.96
N LYS A 9 17.45 -1.73 -10.00
CA LYS A 9 16.92 -0.43 -9.58
C LYS A 9 16.67 0.50 -10.76
N GLN A 10 17.60 0.55 -11.72
CA GLN A 10 17.51 1.47 -12.85
C GLN A 10 16.34 1.08 -13.76
N SER A 11 16.20 -0.19 -14.10
CA SER A 11 15.08 -0.69 -14.89
C SER A 11 13.74 -0.46 -14.19
N ALA A 12 13.65 -0.77 -12.89
CA ALA A 12 12.43 -0.53 -12.11
C ALA A 12 12.08 0.96 -12.01
N LEU A 13 13.07 1.83 -11.78
CA LEU A 13 12.87 3.28 -11.76
C LEU A 13 12.41 3.80 -13.12
N GLN A 14 13.03 3.34 -14.21
CA GLN A 14 12.64 3.72 -15.57
C GLN A 14 11.23 3.23 -15.91
N PHE A 15 10.86 2.02 -15.48
CA PHE A 15 9.50 1.51 -15.62
C PHE A 15 8.50 2.45 -14.92
N VAL A 16 8.73 2.79 -13.64
CA VAL A 16 7.80 3.65 -12.90
C VAL A 16 7.78 5.07 -13.49
N LYS A 17 8.93 5.63 -13.88
CA LYS A 17 9.02 6.96 -14.50
C LYS A 17 8.21 7.05 -15.80
N ASN A 18 8.25 5.98 -16.60
CA ASN A 18 7.59 5.89 -17.90
C ASN A 18 6.21 5.22 -17.87
N PHE A 19 5.73 4.82 -16.69
CA PHE A 19 4.49 4.11 -16.54
C PHE A 19 3.31 4.89 -17.13
N LYS A 20 2.55 4.20 -17.98
CA LYS A 20 1.30 4.68 -18.58
C LYS A 20 0.31 3.51 -18.55
N PRO A 21 -0.89 3.68 -17.99
CA PRO A 21 -1.91 2.65 -18.03
C PRO A 21 -2.28 2.29 -19.47
N HIS A 22 -2.71 1.05 -19.70
CA HIS A 22 -3.19 0.59 -21.01
C HIS A 22 -4.43 1.36 -21.49
N VAL A 23 -5.21 1.91 -20.56
CA VAL A 23 -6.42 2.66 -20.83
C VAL A 23 -6.11 4.16 -20.78
N GLU A 24 -6.34 4.86 -21.88
CA GLU A 24 -6.15 6.31 -21.95
C GLU A 24 -7.03 7.05 -20.94
N GLY A 25 -6.45 8.01 -20.22
CA GLY A 25 -7.13 8.77 -19.16
C GLY A 25 -7.33 8.03 -17.84
N GLN A 26 -6.94 6.75 -17.76
CA GLN A 26 -7.00 5.98 -16.52
C GLN A 26 -5.94 6.45 -15.52
N GLN A 27 -6.31 6.43 -14.26
CA GLN A 27 -5.40 6.54 -13.12
C GLN A 27 -5.50 5.27 -12.25
N ILE A 28 -4.36 4.68 -11.89
CA ILE A 28 -4.32 3.53 -10.98
C ILE A 28 -4.47 4.01 -9.54
N ARG A 29 -5.51 3.55 -8.86
CA ARG A 29 -5.82 3.91 -7.47
C ARG A 29 -5.41 2.80 -6.53
N ILE A 30 -4.46 3.10 -5.66
CA ILE A 30 -3.83 2.15 -4.75
C ILE A 30 -4.29 2.46 -3.33
N LEU A 31 -5.10 1.59 -2.73
CA LEU A 31 -5.57 1.77 -1.34
C LEU A 31 -4.61 1.07 -0.37
N LEU A 32 -4.00 1.84 0.53
CA LEU A 32 -3.16 1.31 1.60
C LEU A 32 -4.00 1.05 2.84
N HIS A 33 -4.10 -0.19 3.29
CA HIS A 33 -4.72 -0.54 4.57
C HIS A 33 -3.75 -1.33 5.46
N GLY A 34 -4.04 -1.42 6.74
CA GLY A 34 -3.20 -2.14 7.70
C GLY A 34 -3.19 -1.51 9.08
N PRO A 35 -2.54 -2.14 10.06
CA PRO A 35 -2.52 -1.68 11.44
C PRO A 35 -2.03 -0.24 11.62
N VAL A 36 -2.36 0.38 12.74
CA VAL A 36 -1.71 1.62 13.17
C VAL A 36 -0.21 1.39 13.34
N GLY A 37 0.61 2.36 12.92
CA GLY A 37 2.08 2.25 13.00
C GLY A 37 2.71 1.33 11.94
N ALA A 38 1.93 0.74 11.02
CA ALA A 38 2.45 -0.13 9.97
C ALA A 38 3.32 0.58 8.92
N GLY A 39 3.36 1.92 8.90
CA GLY A 39 4.16 2.68 7.94
C GLY A 39 3.50 2.89 6.57
N LYS A 40 2.15 2.94 6.51
CA LYS A 40 1.39 3.29 5.29
C LYS A 40 1.81 4.65 4.73
N SER A 41 1.70 5.69 5.57
CA SER A 41 2.08 7.07 5.24
C SER A 41 3.58 7.18 4.91
N SER A 42 4.44 6.48 5.66
CA SER A 42 5.88 6.43 5.43
C SER A 42 6.24 5.77 4.10
N PHE A 43 5.49 4.75 3.67
CA PHE A 43 5.68 4.13 2.36
C PHE A 43 5.40 5.12 1.23
N ILE A 44 4.35 5.95 1.34
CA ILE A 44 4.05 7.01 0.36
C ILE A 44 5.19 8.04 0.29
N ASN A 45 5.71 8.50 1.44
CA ASN A 45 6.88 9.39 1.48
C ASN A 45 8.11 8.74 0.85
N SER A 46 8.31 7.45 1.10
CA SER A 46 9.44 6.69 0.56
C SER A 46 9.35 6.60 -0.97
N VAL A 47 8.18 6.25 -1.51
CA VAL A 47 7.92 6.28 -2.97
C VAL A 47 8.21 7.66 -3.55
N GLN A 48 7.72 8.73 -2.92
CA GLN A 48 8.00 10.09 -3.38
C GLN A 48 9.49 10.41 -3.35
N SER A 49 10.21 9.95 -2.32
CA SER A 49 11.64 10.19 -2.19
C SER A 49 12.43 9.58 -3.35
N VAL A 50 12.12 8.32 -3.69
CA VAL A 50 12.79 7.64 -4.81
C VAL A 50 12.48 8.30 -6.14
N LEU A 51 11.21 8.68 -6.39
CA LEU A 51 10.80 9.26 -7.67
C LEU A 51 11.35 10.68 -7.90
N HIS A 52 11.57 11.45 -6.83
CA HIS A 52 12.14 12.79 -6.90
C HIS A 52 13.67 12.83 -6.76
N GLY A 53 14.32 11.72 -6.42
CA GLY A 53 15.77 11.68 -6.22
C GLY A 53 16.26 12.40 -4.97
N ARG A 54 15.40 12.64 -3.97
CA ARG A 54 15.73 13.30 -2.69
C ARG A 54 14.76 12.86 -1.59
N ILE A 55 15.17 12.92 -0.32
CA ILE A 55 14.27 12.65 0.81
C ILE A 55 13.08 13.62 0.78
N TYR A 56 11.88 13.05 0.89
CA TYR A 56 10.60 13.75 0.78
C TYR A 56 9.73 13.49 2.01
N THR A 57 9.28 14.57 2.67
CA THR A 57 8.59 14.50 3.97
C THR A 57 7.33 15.36 3.96
N GLN A 58 6.39 15.08 3.05
CA GLN A 58 5.12 15.83 2.96
C GLN A 58 3.97 15.12 3.66
N VAL A 59 3.94 13.78 3.59
CA VAL A 59 2.92 13.00 4.29
C VAL A 59 3.30 12.99 5.77
N LEU A 60 2.46 13.58 6.61
CA LEU A 60 2.66 13.57 8.05
C LEU A 60 2.58 12.11 8.55
N ALA A 61 3.73 11.55 8.91
CA ALA A 61 3.85 10.25 9.56
C ALA A 61 4.16 10.49 11.05
N ASP A 62 3.45 9.81 11.94
CA ASP A 62 3.62 9.95 13.38
C ASP A 62 4.46 8.80 13.94
N ASN A 63 5.44 9.14 14.77
CA ASN A 63 6.33 8.22 15.46
C ASN A 63 5.84 7.87 16.87
N THR A 64 4.71 8.44 17.33
CA THR A 64 4.18 8.21 18.68
C THR A 64 3.17 7.06 18.72
N SER A 65 3.40 6.10 19.63
CA SER A 65 2.50 4.96 19.86
C SER A 65 1.37 5.36 20.81
N GLY A 66 0.16 5.58 20.29
CA GLY A 66 -1.02 5.78 21.15
C GLY A 66 -2.38 5.90 20.46
N SER A 67 -2.45 6.42 19.22
CA SER A 67 -3.69 6.48 18.44
C SER A 67 -3.42 6.65 16.94
N SER A 68 -4.35 6.28 16.06
CA SER A 68 -4.17 6.52 14.62
C SER A 68 -4.04 8.01 14.30
N PHE A 69 -2.86 8.40 13.80
CA PHE A 69 -2.57 9.77 13.37
C PHE A 69 -3.35 10.14 12.10
N THR A 70 -3.32 9.26 11.09
CA THR A 70 -4.19 9.38 9.93
C THR A 70 -5.63 9.15 10.38
N LYS A 71 -6.46 10.19 10.32
CA LYS A 71 -7.89 10.15 10.67
C LYS A 71 -8.81 10.36 9.46
N LYS A 72 -8.22 10.67 8.30
CA LYS A 72 -8.95 11.00 7.08
C LYS A 72 -8.61 10.04 5.95
N TYR A 73 -9.57 9.79 5.07
CA TYR A 73 -9.33 9.25 3.74
C TYR A 73 -8.61 10.32 2.91
N THR A 74 -7.34 10.08 2.58
CA THR A 74 -6.49 11.09 1.93
C THR A 74 -5.89 10.54 0.65
N THR A 75 -6.02 11.28 -0.44
CA THR A 75 -5.51 10.96 -1.77
C THR A 75 -4.21 11.68 -2.02
N TYR A 76 -3.14 10.94 -2.22
CA TYR A 76 -1.81 11.46 -2.57
C TYR A 76 -1.58 11.28 -4.07
N LYS A 77 -1.58 12.39 -4.79
CA LYS A 77 -1.10 12.49 -6.17
C LYS A 77 0.40 12.71 -6.16
N ILE A 78 1.13 11.94 -6.96
CA ILE A 78 2.59 12.01 -7.02
C ILE A 78 3.00 12.95 -8.15
N PRO A 79 3.57 14.13 -7.86
CA PRO A 79 4.04 15.04 -8.89
C PRO A 79 5.26 14.45 -9.62
N LYS A 80 5.43 14.84 -10.88
CA LYS A 80 6.67 14.61 -11.64
C LYS A 80 7.62 15.80 -11.43
N GLU A 81 8.77 15.77 -12.10
CA GLU A 81 9.72 16.88 -12.12
C GLU A 81 9.09 18.19 -12.63
N ASP A 82 8.14 18.09 -13.56
CA ASP A 82 7.24 19.20 -13.94
C ASP A 82 6.09 19.32 -12.92
N PRO A 83 5.96 20.45 -12.19
CA PRO A 83 4.92 20.65 -11.18
C PRO A 83 3.48 20.54 -11.69
N GLN A 84 3.25 20.69 -13.00
CA GLN A 84 1.91 20.57 -13.60
C GLN A 84 1.57 19.13 -14.00
N SER A 85 2.55 18.23 -14.00
CA SER A 85 2.38 16.83 -14.39
C SER A 85 2.39 15.91 -13.17
N PHE A 86 1.49 14.92 -13.19
CA PHE A 86 1.43 13.87 -12.17
C PHE A 86 1.68 12.50 -12.78
N TYR A 87 2.13 11.56 -11.96
CA TYR A 87 2.10 10.15 -12.35
C TYR A 87 0.64 9.66 -12.48
N PRO A 88 0.36 8.71 -13.39
CA PRO A 88 -1.00 8.20 -13.61
C PRO A 88 -1.39 7.15 -12.55
N PHE A 89 -1.01 7.39 -11.29
CA PHE A 89 -1.43 6.62 -10.14
C PHE A 89 -1.53 7.50 -8.90
N VAL A 90 -2.35 7.08 -7.94
CA VAL A 90 -2.55 7.73 -6.64
C VAL A 90 -2.53 6.72 -5.52
N PHE A 91 -2.09 7.17 -4.34
CA PHE A 91 -2.27 6.42 -3.11
C PHE A 91 -3.43 6.97 -2.32
N ASN A 92 -4.25 6.08 -1.78
CA ASN A 92 -5.18 6.41 -0.72
C ASN A 92 -4.65 5.88 0.60
N ASP A 93 -4.35 6.81 1.51
CA ASP A 93 -4.01 6.50 2.90
C ASP A 93 -5.25 6.64 3.76
N ILE A 94 -5.39 5.74 4.73
CA ILE A 94 -6.54 5.69 5.62
C ILE A 94 -6.11 5.49 7.08
N MET A 95 -7.07 5.70 7.98
CA MET A 95 -6.90 5.38 9.39
C MET A 95 -6.52 3.91 9.58
N GLY A 96 -5.64 3.63 10.54
CA GLY A 96 -5.16 2.26 10.78
C GLY A 96 -6.24 1.32 11.30
N LEU A 97 -6.01 0.02 11.06
CA LEU A 97 -6.78 -1.04 11.68
C LEU A 97 -6.38 -1.18 13.15
N GLU A 98 -7.37 -1.19 14.04
CA GLU A 98 -7.19 -1.51 15.45
C GLU A 98 -8.37 -2.38 15.91
N PRO A 99 -8.22 -3.17 16.99
CA PRO A 99 -9.27 -4.06 17.46
C PRO A 99 -10.58 -3.34 17.82
N ILE A 100 -10.50 -2.11 18.35
CA ILE A 100 -11.66 -1.37 18.89
C ILE A 100 -11.84 -0.01 18.20
N LYS A 101 -10.81 0.84 18.13
CA LYS A 101 -10.93 2.25 17.68
C LYS A 101 -10.41 2.53 16.27
N GLY A 102 -10.16 1.50 15.47
CA GLY A 102 -9.66 1.64 14.10
C GLY A 102 -10.76 1.95 13.09
N VAL A 103 -10.37 2.12 11.84
CA VAL A 103 -11.32 2.26 10.72
C VAL A 103 -12.29 1.08 10.67
N HIS A 104 -13.56 1.38 10.36
CA HIS A 104 -14.60 0.37 10.17
C HIS A 104 -14.41 -0.35 8.83
N VAL A 105 -14.56 -1.68 8.81
CA VAL A 105 -14.36 -2.47 7.58
C VAL A 105 -15.33 -2.04 6.48
N ASP A 106 -16.60 -1.76 6.82
CA ASP A 106 -17.58 -1.21 5.87
C ASP A 106 -17.10 0.08 5.18
N ASP A 107 -16.40 0.98 5.87
CA ASP A 107 -15.89 2.22 5.26
C ASP A 107 -14.76 1.91 4.26
N ILE A 108 -13.95 0.89 4.53
CA ILE A 108 -12.96 0.39 3.57
C ILE A 108 -13.66 -0.24 2.36
N ASN A 109 -14.73 -1.00 2.58
CA ASN A 109 -15.52 -1.60 1.49
C ASN A 109 -16.17 -0.53 0.60
N LEU A 110 -16.63 0.58 1.20
CA LEU A 110 -17.06 1.75 0.46
C LEU A 110 -15.91 2.38 -0.33
N ALA A 111 -14.73 2.52 0.28
CA ALA A 111 -13.55 3.05 -0.40
C ALA A 111 -13.11 2.16 -1.58
N LEU A 112 -13.15 0.84 -1.45
CA LEU A 112 -12.87 -0.11 -2.55
C LEU A 112 -13.76 0.16 -3.77
N LYS A 113 -15.02 0.51 -3.52
CA LYS A 113 -16.05 0.81 -4.54
C LYS A 113 -16.01 2.26 -5.05
N GLY A 114 -15.06 3.08 -4.58
CA GLY A 114 -14.96 4.50 -4.92
C GLY A 114 -16.01 5.40 -4.26
N ARG A 115 -16.70 4.91 -3.23
CA ARG A 115 -17.82 5.58 -2.56
C ARG A 115 -17.39 6.60 -1.49
N VAL A 116 -16.10 6.73 -1.22
CA VAL A 116 -15.55 7.64 -0.19
C VAL A 116 -14.80 8.77 -0.88
N MET A 117 -15.22 10.02 -0.65
CA MET A 117 -14.55 11.20 -1.19
C MET A 117 -13.35 11.62 -0.36
N ASP A 118 -12.39 12.28 -1.03
CA ASP A 118 -11.19 12.81 -0.42
C ASP A 118 -11.51 13.75 0.75
N GLY A 119 -10.80 13.59 1.87
CA GLY A 119 -10.99 14.40 3.07
C GLY A 119 -12.01 13.87 4.07
N TYR A 120 -12.76 12.79 3.77
CA TYR A 120 -13.66 12.14 4.72
C TYR A 120 -12.92 11.79 6.01
N ARG A 121 -13.49 12.10 7.17
CA ARG A 121 -12.93 11.77 8.48
C ARG A 121 -13.61 10.52 9.02
N PHE A 122 -12.84 9.45 9.23
CA PHE A 122 -13.37 8.19 9.73
C PHE A 122 -13.96 8.34 11.13
N ASN A 123 -15.11 7.70 11.35
CA ASN A 123 -15.69 7.51 12.66
C ASN A 123 -15.47 6.05 13.11
N PRO A 124 -14.69 5.79 14.17
CA PRO A 124 -14.52 4.44 14.70
C PRO A 124 -15.80 3.80 15.23
N GLU A 125 -16.79 4.61 15.61
CA GLU A 125 -18.02 4.14 16.27
C GLU A 125 -19.13 3.77 15.28
N SER A 126 -19.05 4.24 14.03
CA SER A 126 -20.08 4.00 13.03
C SER A 126 -19.53 4.08 11.62
N LYS A 127 -20.06 3.24 10.73
CA LYS A 127 -19.80 3.38 9.29
C LYS A 127 -20.37 4.68 8.71
N MET A 128 -19.81 5.12 7.59
CA MET A 128 -20.29 6.21 6.75
C MET A 128 -21.74 5.97 6.34
N SER A 129 -22.56 7.02 6.41
CA SER A 129 -23.92 7.03 5.89
C SER A 129 -23.93 7.41 4.41
N GLU A 130 -24.88 6.87 3.63
CA GLU A 130 -25.11 7.34 2.25
C GLU A 130 -25.58 8.80 2.17
N LYS A 131 -26.02 9.38 3.29
CA LYS A 131 -26.38 10.80 3.41
C LYS A 131 -25.19 11.69 3.79
N ASP A 132 -24.02 11.10 4.05
CA ASP A 132 -22.82 11.86 4.39
C ASP A 132 -22.38 12.72 3.19
N PRO A 133 -22.00 13.99 3.38
CA PRO A 133 -21.55 14.84 2.28
C PRO A 133 -20.29 14.32 1.59
N PHE A 134 -19.53 13.40 2.19
CA PHE A 134 -18.38 12.72 1.59
C PHE A 134 -18.72 11.36 0.94
N TYR A 135 -20.00 10.97 0.89
CA TYR A 135 -20.43 9.78 0.18
C TYR A 135 -20.56 10.06 -1.33
N ASN A 136 -19.82 9.30 -2.14
CA ASN A 136 -19.91 9.36 -3.59
C ASN A 136 -21.00 8.39 -4.09
N SER A 137 -22.14 8.94 -4.51
CA SER A 137 -23.30 8.15 -4.97
C SER A 137 -23.15 7.58 -6.38
N SER A 138 -22.19 8.08 -7.17
CA SER A 138 -21.96 7.63 -8.55
C SER A 138 -20.46 7.68 -8.88
N PRO A 139 -19.67 6.71 -8.39
CA PRO A 139 -18.23 6.70 -8.58
C PRO A 139 -17.84 6.47 -10.04
N ALA A 140 -16.94 7.30 -10.55
CA ALA A 140 -16.26 7.09 -11.83
C ALA A 140 -15.25 5.94 -11.71
N ASP A 141 -14.74 5.45 -12.84
CA ASP A 141 -13.74 4.36 -12.82
C ASP A 141 -12.45 4.77 -12.10
N ASN A 142 -12.01 6.02 -12.27
CA ASN A 142 -10.87 6.58 -11.53
C ASN A 142 -11.13 6.75 -10.02
N ASP A 143 -12.37 6.65 -9.54
CA ASP A 143 -12.68 6.70 -8.10
C ASP A 143 -12.54 5.32 -7.44
N LYS A 144 -12.69 4.23 -8.21
CA LYS A 144 -12.62 2.86 -7.70
C LYS A 144 -11.19 2.46 -7.40
N VAL A 145 -11.00 1.58 -6.42
CA VAL A 145 -9.69 1.02 -6.11
C VAL A 145 -9.31 -0.01 -7.15
N HIS A 146 -8.07 0.08 -7.62
CA HIS A 146 -7.51 -0.81 -8.64
C HIS A 146 -6.53 -1.81 -8.03
N VAL A 147 -5.92 -1.47 -6.89
CA VAL A 147 -5.05 -2.38 -6.12
C VAL A 147 -5.26 -2.14 -4.63
N LEU A 148 -5.44 -3.21 -3.88
CA LEU A 148 -5.44 -3.18 -2.43
C LEU A 148 -4.04 -3.57 -1.91
N VAL A 149 -3.44 -2.71 -1.08
CA VAL A 149 -2.13 -2.96 -0.48
C VAL A 149 -2.25 -3.07 1.03
N CYS A 150 -1.98 -4.25 1.57
CA CYS A 150 -1.91 -4.50 2.99
C CYS A 150 -0.50 -4.18 3.51
N VAL A 151 -0.37 -3.14 4.32
CA VAL A 151 0.91 -2.73 4.93
C VAL A 151 0.95 -3.23 6.36
N ILE A 152 1.97 -4.02 6.68
CA ILE A 152 2.17 -4.59 8.01
C ILE A 152 3.64 -4.49 8.43
N PRO A 153 3.95 -4.19 9.69
CA PRO A 153 5.32 -4.18 10.14
C PRO A 153 5.82 -5.61 10.41
N ALA A 154 7.06 -5.89 10.04
CA ALA A 154 7.68 -7.21 10.13
C ALA A 154 7.70 -7.74 11.58
N SER A 155 7.82 -6.85 12.56
CA SER A 155 7.80 -7.17 13.98
C SER A 155 6.44 -7.70 14.48
N THR A 156 5.33 -7.26 13.89
CA THR A 156 3.98 -7.64 14.38
C THR A 156 3.40 -8.85 13.67
N VAL A 157 4.06 -9.39 12.64
CA VAL A 157 3.56 -10.53 11.86
C VAL A 157 3.10 -11.70 12.74
N SER A 158 3.81 -11.99 13.84
CA SER A 158 3.48 -13.11 14.73
C SER A 158 2.76 -12.69 16.02
N GLN A 159 2.40 -11.42 16.15
CA GLN A 159 1.82 -10.83 17.38
C GLN A 159 0.58 -10.00 17.08
N MET A 160 0.05 -10.09 15.86
CA MET A 160 -1.13 -9.33 15.46
C MET A 160 -2.35 -9.88 16.17
N ASP A 161 -3.15 -8.99 16.75
CA ASP A 161 -4.41 -9.36 17.40
C ASP A 161 -5.37 -10.03 16.40
N ASP A 162 -6.04 -11.11 16.84
CA ASP A 162 -6.95 -11.91 16.01
C ASP A 162 -8.05 -11.08 15.35
N LYS A 163 -8.56 -10.03 16.01
CA LYS A 163 -9.56 -9.14 15.40
C LYS A 163 -8.96 -8.31 14.27
N THR A 164 -7.70 -7.91 14.40
CA THR A 164 -7.00 -7.19 13.33
C THR A 164 -6.72 -8.11 12.14
N VAL A 165 -6.30 -9.35 12.39
CA VAL A 165 -6.15 -10.39 11.35
C VAL A 165 -7.49 -10.64 10.65
N GLN A 166 -8.58 -10.77 11.41
CA GLN A 166 -9.92 -10.96 10.85
C GLN A 166 -10.35 -9.78 9.98
N LYS A 167 -10.13 -8.52 10.43
CA LYS A 167 -10.40 -7.34 9.61
C LYS A 167 -9.62 -7.36 8.29
N ILE A 168 -8.33 -7.73 8.32
CA ILE A 168 -7.52 -7.86 7.10
C ILE A 168 -8.12 -8.92 6.17
N ARG A 169 -8.54 -10.08 6.70
CA ARG A 169 -9.19 -11.14 5.92
C ARG A 169 -10.52 -10.68 5.31
N ASP A 170 -11.34 -9.97 6.06
CA ASP A 170 -12.65 -9.48 5.59
C ASP A 170 -12.49 -8.49 4.44
N ILE A 171 -11.57 -7.53 4.59
CA ILE A 171 -11.22 -6.56 3.53
C ILE A 171 -10.68 -7.29 2.30
N ARG A 172 -9.81 -8.30 2.51
CA ARG A 172 -9.25 -9.13 1.44
C ARG A 172 -10.36 -9.87 0.68
N MET A 173 -11.33 -10.45 1.39
CA MET A 173 -12.45 -11.16 0.78
C MET A 173 -13.34 -10.22 -0.05
N GLU A 174 -13.63 -9.02 0.44
CA GLU A 174 -14.38 -8.02 -0.34
C GLU A 174 -13.59 -7.59 -1.59
N ALA A 175 -12.28 -7.34 -1.47
CA ALA A 175 -11.44 -7.03 -2.62
C ALA A 175 -11.45 -8.17 -3.65
N SER A 176 -11.38 -9.43 -3.21
CA SER A 176 -11.50 -10.60 -4.09
C SER A 176 -12.86 -10.65 -4.80
N ALA A 177 -13.95 -10.34 -4.11
CA ALA A 177 -15.29 -10.29 -4.72
C ALA A 177 -15.46 -9.18 -5.77
N LEU A 178 -14.59 -8.17 -5.75
CA LEU A 178 -14.51 -7.07 -6.71
C LEU A 178 -13.44 -7.29 -7.79
N ASP A 179 -12.80 -8.47 -7.79
CA ASP A 179 -11.64 -8.85 -8.61
C ASP A 179 -10.41 -7.94 -8.41
N ILE A 180 -10.35 -7.20 -7.30
CA ILE A 180 -9.26 -6.26 -7.02
C ILE A 180 -8.01 -7.07 -6.57
N PRO A 181 -6.88 -6.94 -7.27
CA PRO A 181 -5.64 -7.60 -6.89
C PRO A 181 -5.14 -7.09 -5.53
N GLN A 182 -4.51 -8.01 -4.79
CA GLN A 182 -4.03 -7.78 -3.43
C GLN A 182 -2.52 -7.95 -3.37
N VAL A 183 -1.85 -6.98 -2.78
CA VAL A 183 -0.41 -7.00 -2.51
C VAL A 183 -0.21 -6.75 -1.01
N ALA A 184 0.80 -7.38 -0.42
CA ALA A 184 1.23 -7.05 0.93
C ALA A 184 2.63 -6.43 0.92
N ILE A 185 2.82 -5.43 1.75
CA ILE A 185 4.12 -4.83 2.04
C ILE A 185 4.45 -5.10 3.50
N VAL A 186 5.59 -5.74 3.72
CA VAL A 186 6.12 -5.99 5.07
C VAL A 186 7.17 -4.92 5.35
N THR A 187 6.82 -3.93 6.17
CA THR A 187 7.68 -2.78 6.50
C THR A 187 8.56 -3.07 7.72
N LYS A 188 9.47 -2.15 8.06
CA LYS A 188 10.32 -2.25 9.27
C LYS A 188 11.15 -3.53 9.33
N ILE A 189 11.59 -3.99 8.16
CA ILE A 189 12.40 -5.21 8.02
C ILE A 189 13.77 -5.07 8.68
N ASP A 190 14.24 -3.85 8.84
CA ASP A 190 15.46 -3.44 9.51
C ASP A 190 15.37 -3.50 11.04
N GLU A 191 14.17 -3.68 11.60
CA GLU A 191 13.95 -3.84 13.04
C GLU A 191 13.96 -5.32 13.49
N ILE A 192 14.01 -6.30 12.56
CA ILE A 192 13.73 -7.71 12.92
C ILE A 192 14.94 -8.56 13.25
N CYS A 193 16.09 -8.32 12.62
CA CYS A 193 17.34 -9.01 12.95
C CYS A 193 18.58 -8.26 12.41
N PRO A 194 19.74 -8.39 13.09
CA PRO A 194 20.97 -7.71 12.68
C PRO A 194 21.42 -8.04 11.25
N GLU A 195 21.20 -9.27 10.79
CA GLU A 195 21.60 -9.69 9.43
C GLU A 195 20.95 -8.87 8.31
N ILE A 196 19.75 -8.33 8.55
CA ILE A 196 19.03 -7.45 7.63
C ILE A 196 19.39 -6.00 7.89
N THR A 197 19.50 -5.59 9.16
CA THR A 197 19.93 -4.24 9.55
C THR A 197 21.30 -3.90 8.98
N ASP A 198 22.26 -4.82 9.07
CA ASP A 198 23.63 -4.64 8.59
C ASP A 198 23.73 -4.69 7.06
N ASN A 199 22.84 -5.44 6.41
CA ASN A 199 22.81 -5.56 4.96
C ASN A 199 21.41 -5.95 4.44
N LEU A 200 20.68 -4.95 3.94
CA LEU A 200 19.33 -5.12 3.39
C LEU A 200 19.26 -6.12 2.23
N GLN A 201 20.37 -6.38 1.55
CA GLN A 201 20.46 -7.40 0.51
C GLN A 201 20.23 -8.82 1.03
N ASN A 202 20.28 -9.03 2.34
CA ASN A 202 20.01 -10.32 2.97
C ASN A 202 18.51 -10.57 3.18
N VAL A 203 17.63 -9.59 2.96
CA VAL A 203 16.19 -9.74 3.22
C VAL A 203 15.56 -10.94 2.50
N TYR A 204 16.06 -11.28 1.30
CA TYR A 204 15.63 -12.46 0.53
C TYR A 204 16.44 -13.75 0.78
N LYS A 205 17.35 -13.74 1.74
CA LYS A 205 18.22 -14.87 2.09
C LYS A 205 17.98 -15.36 3.51
N VAL A 206 17.60 -14.45 4.40
CA VAL A 206 17.39 -14.72 5.82
C VAL A 206 16.14 -15.59 6.00
N LYS A 207 16.36 -16.79 6.57
CA LYS A 207 15.31 -17.78 6.85
C LYS A 207 14.21 -17.21 7.73
N TYR A 208 14.57 -16.39 8.71
CA TYR A 208 13.63 -15.76 9.63
C TYR A 208 12.62 -14.84 8.91
N MET A 209 13.09 -14.00 7.98
CA MET A 209 12.21 -13.14 7.17
C MET A 209 11.25 -13.98 6.33
N LYS A 210 11.76 -15.08 5.76
CA LYS A 210 10.95 -16.03 5.00
C LYS A 210 9.83 -16.63 5.83
N GLU A 211 10.15 -17.16 7.00
CA GLU A 211 9.18 -17.79 7.90
C GLU A 211 8.10 -16.79 8.33
N LYS A 212 8.47 -15.53 8.61
CA LYS A 212 7.52 -14.45 8.90
C LYS A 212 6.57 -14.22 7.73
N MET A 213 7.08 -14.06 6.51
CA MET A 213 6.23 -13.87 5.33
C MET A 213 5.31 -15.06 5.08
N GLU A 214 5.81 -16.29 5.25
CA GLU A 214 5.01 -17.52 5.10
C GLU A 214 3.91 -17.61 6.16
N GLN A 215 4.22 -17.25 7.41
CA GLN A 215 3.24 -17.16 8.49
C GLN A 215 2.16 -16.12 8.15
N PHE A 216 2.55 -14.91 7.78
CA PHE A 216 1.58 -13.88 7.40
C PHE A 216 0.72 -14.33 6.22
N SER A 217 1.33 -14.93 5.21
CA SER A 217 0.64 -15.47 4.04
C SER A 217 -0.44 -16.48 4.43
N ALA A 218 -0.10 -17.43 5.31
CA ALA A 218 -1.03 -18.44 5.83
C ALA A 218 -2.13 -17.82 6.69
N GLU A 219 -1.80 -16.80 7.49
CA GLU A 219 -2.76 -16.12 8.35
C GLU A 219 -3.76 -15.29 7.54
N VAL A 220 -3.35 -14.45 6.60
CA VAL A 220 -4.30 -13.54 5.93
C VAL A 220 -4.80 -14.03 4.59
N GLY A 221 -4.14 -15.04 4.00
CA GLY A 221 -4.49 -15.61 2.69
C GLY A 221 -3.96 -14.82 1.49
N ILE A 222 -2.97 -13.93 1.69
CA ILE A 222 -2.27 -13.24 0.60
C ILE A 222 -1.12 -14.15 0.13
N PRO A 223 -1.04 -14.53 -1.17
CA PRO A 223 -0.01 -15.45 -1.65
C PRO A 223 1.40 -14.89 -1.48
N MET A 224 2.38 -15.75 -1.12
CA MET A 224 3.80 -15.38 -0.97
C MET A 224 4.40 -14.56 -2.13
N LYS A 225 3.98 -14.85 -3.37
CA LYS A 225 4.45 -14.11 -4.57
C LYS A 225 3.99 -12.64 -4.61
N SER A 226 3.03 -12.29 -3.78
CA SER A 226 2.42 -10.95 -3.68
C SER A 226 2.78 -10.26 -2.35
N ILE A 227 3.83 -10.73 -1.65
CA ILE A 227 4.33 -10.16 -0.39
C ILE A 227 5.73 -9.60 -0.62
N PHE A 228 5.91 -8.31 -0.33
CA PHE A 228 7.15 -7.58 -0.57
C PHE A 228 7.71 -7.00 0.73
N PRO A 229 8.86 -7.48 1.24
CA PRO A 229 9.59 -6.77 2.28
C PRO A 229 10.13 -5.44 1.79
N VAL A 230 9.93 -4.38 2.58
CA VAL A 230 10.35 -3.01 2.27
C VAL A 230 10.92 -2.36 3.54
N LYS A 231 12.04 -1.65 3.41
CA LYS A 231 12.45 -0.62 4.38
C LYS A 231 11.90 0.72 3.87
N ASN A 232 11.19 1.45 4.72
CA ASN A 232 10.80 2.82 4.41
C ASN A 232 11.91 3.77 4.84
N TYR A 233 12.06 4.88 4.12
CA TYR A 233 12.89 5.98 4.59
C TYR A 233 12.31 6.56 5.88
N HIS A 234 13.12 6.60 6.94
CA HIS A 234 12.67 7.09 8.24
C HIS A 234 13.78 7.75 9.08
N ASP A 235 15.03 7.30 8.94
CA ASP A 235 16.20 7.84 9.63
C ASP A 235 17.27 8.39 8.66
N GLU A 236 17.16 8.08 7.37
CA GLU A 236 18.14 8.49 6.35
C GLU A 236 17.95 9.93 5.89
N ILE A 237 19.09 10.61 5.70
CA ILE A 237 19.16 11.97 5.15
C ILE A 237 19.36 11.95 3.63
N ASN A 238 19.94 10.86 3.10
CA ASN A 238 20.22 10.65 1.68
C ASN A 238 19.53 9.37 1.20
N LEU A 239 19.32 9.28 -0.11
CA LEU A 239 18.82 8.04 -0.71
C LEU A 239 19.85 6.92 -0.60
N ASP A 240 19.36 5.70 -0.39
CA ASP A 240 20.10 4.46 -0.36
C ASP A 240 19.64 3.53 -1.49
N SER A 241 20.60 2.90 -2.17
CA SER A 241 20.29 2.10 -3.35
C SER A 241 19.58 0.79 -3.03
N ASP A 242 19.83 0.18 -1.87
CA ASP A 242 19.16 -1.05 -1.47
C ASP A 242 17.72 -0.76 -1.04
N ILE A 243 17.50 0.34 -0.30
CA ILE A 243 16.16 0.83 0.06
C ILE A 243 15.34 1.15 -1.20
N ASP A 244 15.92 1.93 -2.13
CA ASP A 244 15.29 2.28 -3.40
C ASP A 244 14.85 1.04 -4.18
N SER A 245 15.71 0.02 -4.24
CA SER A 245 15.44 -1.22 -4.97
C SER A 245 14.22 -1.96 -4.41
N LEU A 246 14.07 -2.02 -3.09
CA LEU A 246 12.93 -2.67 -2.44
C LEU A 246 11.62 -1.89 -2.70
N ILE A 247 11.66 -0.56 -2.53
CA ILE A 247 10.49 0.31 -2.78
C ILE A 247 10.05 0.22 -4.23
N LEU A 248 10.99 0.36 -5.18
CA LEU A 248 10.69 0.34 -6.61
C LEU A 248 10.17 -1.00 -7.08
N SER A 249 10.72 -2.11 -6.58
CA SER A 249 10.22 -3.42 -6.98
C SER A 249 8.80 -3.67 -6.47
N ALA A 250 8.48 -3.26 -5.24
CA ALA A 250 7.11 -3.35 -4.72
C ALA A 250 6.16 -2.47 -5.54
N LEU A 251 6.55 -1.21 -5.81
CA LEU A 251 5.75 -0.27 -6.59
C LEU A 251 5.54 -0.73 -8.04
N GLN A 252 6.59 -1.22 -8.70
CA GLN A 252 6.50 -1.78 -10.05
C GLN A 252 5.46 -2.90 -10.09
N HIS A 253 5.52 -3.85 -9.16
CA HIS A 253 4.55 -4.94 -9.11
C HIS A 253 3.12 -4.44 -8.85
N ILE A 254 2.93 -3.51 -7.92
CA ILE A 254 1.64 -2.88 -7.62
C ILE A 254 1.06 -2.23 -8.89
N LEU A 255 1.85 -1.45 -9.62
CA LEU A 255 1.40 -0.80 -10.85
C LEU A 255 1.06 -1.80 -11.94
N THR A 256 1.89 -2.85 -12.12
CA THR A 256 1.63 -3.91 -13.09
C THR A 256 0.30 -4.61 -12.82
N VAL A 257 0.06 -5.10 -11.59
CA VAL A 257 -1.18 -5.83 -11.30
C VAL A 257 -2.41 -4.93 -11.34
N GLY A 258 -2.26 -3.65 -10.98
CA GLY A 258 -3.33 -2.67 -11.08
C GLY A 258 -3.73 -2.38 -12.53
N ASP A 259 -2.75 -2.21 -13.41
CA ASP A 259 -2.98 -1.96 -14.82
C ASP A 259 -3.55 -3.20 -15.53
N ASP A 260 -3.06 -4.40 -15.19
CA ASP A 260 -3.63 -5.66 -15.67
C ASP A 260 -5.11 -5.80 -15.28
N HIS A 261 -5.47 -5.41 -14.04
CA HIS A 261 -6.86 -5.42 -13.57
C HIS A 261 -7.75 -4.46 -14.38
N VAL A 262 -7.30 -3.23 -14.61
CA VAL A 262 -8.06 -2.26 -15.43
C VAL A 262 -8.23 -2.81 -16.85
N ASN A 263 -7.15 -3.28 -17.46
CA ASN A 263 -7.16 -3.78 -18.82
C ASN A 263 -8.12 -4.98 -18.96
N PHE A 264 -8.08 -5.92 -18.02
CA PHE A 264 -8.98 -7.07 -17.99
C PHE A 264 -10.45 -6.65 -17.90
N LYS A 265 -10.81 -5.73 -16.99
CA LYS A 265 -12.19 -5.23 -16.89
C LYS A 265 -12.67 -4.52 -18.16
N LYS A 266 -11.79 -3.75 -18.81
CA LYS A 266 -12.12 -3.11 -20.10
C LYS A 266 -12.39 -4.14 -21.19
N THR A 267 -11.59 -5.19 -21.29
CA THR A 267 -11.80 -6.26 -22.29
C THR A 267 -13.11 -7.01 -22.08
N GLN A 268 -13.55 -7.22 -20.83
CA GLN A 268 -14.84 -7.85 -20.54
C GLN A 268 -16.03 -6.93 -20.80
N SER A 269 -15.89 -5.63 -20.60
CA SER A 269 -16.98 -4.65 -20.78
C SER A 269 -17.22 -4.26 -22.25
N GLY A 270 -16.29 -4.60 -23.14
CA GLY A 270 -16.38 -4.37 -24.58
C GLY A 270 -16.96 -5.54 -25.39
N CYS A 271 -17.38 -6.62 -24.72
CA CYS A 271 -18.06 -7.78 -25.31
C CYS A 271 -19.57 -7.73 -25.05
#